data_AF-A0A023H7V5-F1
#
_entry.id   AF-A0A023H7V5-F1
#
_cell.length_a   1.000
_cell.length_b   1.000
_cell.length_c   1.000
_cell.angle_alpha   90.00
_cell.angle_beta   90.00
_cell.angle_gamma   90.00
#
_symmetry.space_group_name_H-M   'P 1'
#
loop_
_entity.id
_entity.type
_entity.pdbx_description
1 polymer ?
#
loop_
_entity_poly.entity_id
_entity_poly.type
_entity_poly.pdbx_seq_one_letter_code
_entity_poly.pdbx_strand_id
1 'polypeptide(L)'
;EFFSSTFSRYMISEEKILEAKDMFNNKQFSDENFAKLFSNRDSKKTSLLYKDFVLFLIEAQDNPENNDVIPHLYKLSRNSKIKKAFGAGKIPIKISKNDTTKTFLKNNSGNPLLGNDHYGKYLQFLFSKNNDLIHEYSDMGRRAFQVTGLISFNNGLANLNNKWIISPLLEILGDKFSLSGNDSYFEYEENDDSFWFSDTTLTEIFSITNNEIEKLFAIIGKNFNTKNISEISKLIEDKQENEFREFVEKTFPKEKIITILNNIIVRNDDEVFNEVTDNATIPTIYEYILTIAWYHISKNKSFKLLDTFQVSLDGNKLPLTHRGSGAGDIEIKSDDYSLLIEATLMNMNAQKRGELEPVIRHSTNFAVDNHPTKTQTIFIANELDDNRIEYF
;
A
#
# COMPACT_ATOMS: atom_id res chain seq x y z
N GLU A 1 -21.19 -11.82 9.59
CA GLU A 1 -21.64 -13.21 9.87
C GLU A 1 -20.64 -14.25 9.39
N PHE A 2 -20.29 -14.33 8.10
CA PHE A 2 -19.40 -15.37 7.55
C PHE A 2 -18.05 -15.54 8.29
N PHE A 3 -17.39 -14.44 8.64
CA PHE A 3 -16.13 -14.52 9.40
C PHE A 3 -16.32 -15.09 10.82
N SER A 4 -17.32 -14.58 11.56
CA SER A 4 -17.65 -15.09 12.90
C SER A 4 -18.07 -16.55 12.89
N SER A 5 -18.73 -17.03 11.83
CA SER A 5 -19.15 -18.43 11.73
C SER A 5 -18.02 -19.38 11.35
N THR A 6 -17.05 -18.91 10.54
CA THR A 6 -16.08 -19.79 9.87
C THR A 6 -14.68 -19.75 10.51
N PHE A 7 -14.17 -18.57 10.87
CA PHE A 7 -12.76 -18.41 11.27
C PHE A 7 -12.54 -18.17 12.77
N SER A 8 -13.57 -17.73 13.50
CA SER A 8 -13.46 -17.43 14.94
C SER A 8 -12.99 -18.62 15.79
N ARG A 9 -13.37 -19.85 15.40
CA ARG A 9 -13.02 -21.08 16.13
C ARG A 9 -11.56 -21.52 15.96
N TYR A 10 -10.88 -21.12 14.89
CA TYR A 10 -9.53 -21.57 14.58
C TYR A 10 -8.43 -20.66 15.13
N MET A 11 -8.78 -19.45 15.60
CA MET A 11 -7.82 -18.42 16.04
C MET A 11 -7.83 -18.16 17.56
N ILE A 12 -8.68 -18.87 18.31
CA ILE A 12 -8.83 -18.66 19.76
C ILE A 12 -8.61 -19.99 20.47
N SER A 13 -7.66 -20.04 21.40
CA SER A 13 -7.45 -21.26 22.19
C SER A 13 -8.64 -21.52 23.13
N GLU A 14 -9.10 -22.77 23.17
CA GLU A 14 -10.20 -23.19 24.05
C GLU A 14 -9.88 -22.90 25.54
N GLU A 15 -8.60 -23.05 25.91
CA GLU A 15 -8.09 -22.70 27.24
C GLU A 15 -8.36 -21.22 27.59
N LYS A 16 -8.00 -20.27 26.72
CA LYS A 16 -8.23 -18.84 26.98
C LYS A 16 -9.71 -18.48 27.02
N ILE A 17 -10.55 -19.21 26.29
CA ILE A 17 -12.01 -19.04 26.37
C ILE A 17 -12.52 -19.44 27.76
N LEU A 18 -12.07 -20.59 28.27
CA LEU A 18 -12.47 -21.08 29.58
C LEU A 18 -11.98 -20.14 30.69
N GLU A 19 -10.71 -19.74 30.65
CA GLU A 19 -10.15 -18.79 31.61
C GLU A 19 -10.90 -17.46 31.64
N ALA A 20 -11.28 -16.93 30.47
CA ALA A 20 -12.06 -15.69 30.42
C ALA A 20 -13.46 -15.86 31.03
N LYS A 21 -14.14 -16.99 30.76
CA LYS A 21 -15.42 -17.28 31.40
C LYS A 21 -15.29 -17.35 32.92
N ASP A 22 -14.27 -18.05 33.42
CA ASP A 22 -14.01 -18.17 34.85
C ASP A 22 -13.68 -16.80 35.47
N MET A 23 -12.91 -15.95 34.78
CA MET A 23 -12.63 -14.59 35.23
C MET A 23 -13.91 -13.77 35.44
N PHE A 24 -14.86 -13.81 34.49
CA PHE A 24 -16.13 -13.06 34.60
C PHE A 24 -17.07 -13.68 35.63
N ASN A 25 -17.23 -15.01 35.65
CA ASN A 25 -18.10 -15.71 36.60
C ASN A 25 -17.67 -15.49 38.05
N ASN A 26 -16.36 -15.54 38.31
CA ASN A 26 -15.80 -15.38 39.65
C ASN A 26 -15.42 -13.92 39.98
N LYS A 27 -15.73 -12.97 39.09
CA LYS A 27 -15.39 -11.54 39.21
C LYS A 27 -13.90 -11.28 39.51
N GLN A 28 -13.00 -12.09 38.97
CA GLN A 28 -11.55 -12.04 39.22
C GLN A 28 -10.85 -10.99 38.32
N PHE A 29 -11.16 -9.72 38.52
CA PHE A 29 -10.70 -8.62 37.65
C PHE A 29 -9.32 -8.05 38.05
N SER A 30 -8.33 -8.92 38.30
CA SER A 30 -6.96 -8.48 38.61
C SER A 30 -6.28 -7.86 37.37
N ASP A 31 -5.28 -7.01 37.60
CA ASP A 31 -4.46 -6.44 36.52
C ASP A 31 -3.76 -7.52 35.69
N GLU A 32 -3.35 -8.61 36.35
CA GLU A 32 -2.69 -9.77 35.74
C GLU A 32 -3.65 -10.52 34.81
N ASN A 33 -4.89 -10.76 35.26
CA ASN A 33 -5.90 -11.43 34.45
C ASN A 33 -6.26 -10.60 33.21
N PHE A 34 -6.39 -9.28 33.34
CA PHE A 34 -6.61 -8.41 32.19
C PHE A 34 -5.41 -8.30 31.27
N ALA A 35 -4.18 -8.25 31.79
CA ALA A 35 -2.98 -8.27 30.95
C ALA A 35 -2.84 -9.57 30.16
N LYS A 36 -3.24 -10.70 30.75
CA LYS A 36 -3.23 -12.02 30.12
C LYS A 36 -4.30 -12.16 29.03
N LEU A 37 -5.56 -11.84 29.37
CA LEU A 37 -6.71 -12.07 28.49
C LEU A 37 -6.93 -10.93 27.51
N PHE A 38 -6.92 -9.69 27.98
CA PHE A 38 -7.03 -8.46 27.17
C PHE A 38 -5.65 -7.94 26.78
N SER A 39 -4.82 -8.86 26.26
CA SER A 39 -3.42 -8.57 25.92
C SER A 39 -3.30 -7.59 24.75
N ASN A 40 -2.31 -6.72 24.83
CA ASN A 40 -1.85 -5.90 23.71
C ASN A 40 -0.32 -6.01 23.65
N ARG A 41 0.22 -6.41 22.48
CA ARG A 41 1.64 -6.78 22.28
C ARG A 41 2.64 -5.76 22.87
N ASP A 42 2.27 -4.48 22.91
CA ASP A 42 3.21 -3.40 23.21
C ASP A 42 3.12 -2.79 24.62
N SER A 43 2.10 -3.08 25.44
CA SER A 43 1.99 -2.39 26.75
C SER A 43 0.95 -2.94 27.74
N LYS A 44 1.41 -3.23 28.97
CA LYS A 44 0.54 -3.47 30.15
C LYS A 44 -0.42 -2.29 30.41
N LYS A 45 0.00 -1.05 30.14
CA LYS A 45 -0.83 0.16 30.31
C LYS A 45 -2.06 0.16 29.40
N THR A 46 -1.95 -0.39 28.20
CA THR A 46 -3.06 -0.50 27.26
C THR A 46 -4.08 -1.54 27.74
N SER A 47 -3.64 -2.68 28.28
CA SER A 47 -4.54 -3.67 28.87
C SER A 47 -5.30 -3.13 30.09
N LEU A 48 -4.67 -2.26 30.90
CA LEU A 48 -5.36 -1.58 32.00
C LEU A 48 -6.40 -0.56 31.52
N LEU A 49 -6.14 0.14 30.42
CA LEU A 49 -7.17 0.97 29.77
C LEU A 49 -8.39 0.14 29.32
N TYR A 50 -8.15 -1.07 28.83
CA TYR A 50 -9.23 -2.00 28.45
C TYR A 50 -10.00 -2.47 29.67
N LYS A 51 -9.30 -2.75 30.78
CA LYS A 51 -9.90 -3.07 32.08
C LYS A 51 -10.85 -1.96 32.52
N ASP A 52 -10.41 -0.70 32.53
CA ASP A 52 -11.24 0.42 32.94
C ASP A 52 -12.55 0.46 32.12
N PHE A 53 -12.45 0.35 30.80
CA PHE A 53 -13.61 0.35 29.93
C PHE A 53 -14.56 -0.82 30.20
N VAL A 54 -14.04 -2.03 30.36
CA VAL A 54 -14.83 -3.23 30.67
C VAL A 54 -15.52 -3.11 32.03
N LEU A 55 -14.83 -2.63 33.05
CA LEU A 55 -15.39 -2.46 34.39
C LEU A 55 -16.47 -1.40 34.42
N PHE A 56 -16.32 -0.27 33.72
CA PHE A 56 -17.40 0.72 33.61
C PHE A 56 -18.62 0.19 32.86
N LEU A 57 -18.45 -0.70 31.88
CA LEU A 57 -19.57 -1.37 31.22
C LEU A 57 -20.28 -2.36 32.15
N ILE A 58 -19.53 -3.09 32.98
CA ILE A 58 -20.09 -3.98 34.00
C ILE A 58 -20.87 -3.17 35.03
N GLU A 59 -20.28 -2.10 35.56
CA GLU A 59 -20.91 -1.22 36.54
C GLU A 59 -22.21 -0.60 36.00
N ALA A 60 -22.22 -0.18 34.73
CA ALA A 60 -23.42 0.31 34.09
C ALA A 60 -24.55 -0.75 34.01
N GLN A 61 -24.21 -2.03 33.82
CA GLN A 61 -25.19 -3.12 33.75
C GLN A 61 -25.65 -3.61 35.13
N ASP A 62 -24.72 -3.78 36.07
CA ASP A 62 -24.99 -4.30 37.42
C ASP A 62 -25.66 -3.26 38.31
N ASN A 63 -25.38 -1.96 38.09
CA ASN A 63 -25.93 -0.84 38.85
C ASN A 63 -26.60 0.22 37.96
N PRO A 64 -27.79 -0.04 37.35
CA PRO A 64 -28.41 0.86 36.37
C PRO A 64 -28.81 2.25 36.88
N GLU A 65 -28.79 2.48 38.20
CA GLU A 65 -29.06 3.79 38.81
C GLU A 65 -27.81 4.68 38.90
N ASN A 66 -26.61 4.10 38.77
CA ASN A 66 -25.35 4.82 38.87
C ASN A 66 -25.04 5.55 37.56
N ASN A 67 -25.35 6.84 37.49
CA ASN A 67 -25.11 7.67 36.29
C ASN A 67 -23.65 8.17 36.18
N ASP A 68 -22.84 8.04 37.22
CA ASP A 68 -21.46 8.58 37.25
C ASP A 68 -20.51 7.85 36.29
N VAL A 69 -20.91 6.67 35.81
CA VAL A 69 -20.17 5.89 34.80
C VAL A 69 -20.25 6.47 33.39
N ILE A 70 -21.30 7.25 33.07
CA ILE A 70 -21.57 7.73 31.71
C ILE A 70 -20.46 8.65 31.18
N PRO A 71 -19.99 9.67 31.91
CA PRO A 71 -18.88 10.51 31.45
C PRO A 71 -17.60 9.72 31.15
N HIS A 72 -17.31 8.70 31.97
CA HIS A 72 -16.15 7.82 31.81
C HIS A 72 -16.27 6.97 30.53
N LEU A 73 -17.41 6.30 30.33
CA LEU A 73 -17.69 5.53 29.12
C LEU A 73 -17.70 6.42 27.86
N TYR A 74 -18.23 7.64 27.97
CA TYR A 74 -18.25 8.60 26.86
C TYR A 74 -16.84 8.96 26.39
N LYS A 75 -15.93 9.20 27.34
CA LYS A 75 -14.51 9.49 27.07
C LYS A 75 -13.77 8.26 26.54
N LEU A 76 -13.90 7.12 27.23
CA LEU A 76 -13.20 5.88 26.88
C LEU A 76 -13.61 5.35 25.51
N SER A 77 -14.90 5.34 25.19
CA SER A 77 -15.42 4.89 23.88
C SER A 77 -14.88 5.68 22.67
N ARG A 78 -14.36 6.89 22.91
CA ARG A 78 -13.74 7.74 21.88
C ARG A 78 -12.22 7.60 21.78
N ASN A 79 -11.59 6.91 22.73
CA ASN A 79 -10.16 6.62 22.69
C ASN A 79 -9.85 5.68 21.51
N SER A 80 -8.81 6.00 20.72
CA SER A 80 -8.42 5.22 19.54
C SER A 80 -8.11 3.76 19.86
N LYS A 81 -7.48 3.47 21.01
CA LYS A 81 -7.18 2.10 21.45
C LYS A 81 -8.45 1.32 21.79
N ILE A 82 -9.45 1.97 22.40
CA ILE A 82 -10.75 1.35 22.70
C ILE A 82 -11.55 1.08 21.42
N LYS A 83 -11.57 2.03 20.48
CA LYS A 83 -12.18 1.84 19.15
C LYS A 83 -11.56 0.64 18.43
N LYS A 84 -10.23 0.55 18.42
CA LYS A 84 -9.46 -0.56 17.83
C LYS A 84 -9.76 -1.89 18.54
N ALA A 85 -9.81 -1.89 19.88
CA ALA A 85 -9.96 -3.10 20.69
C ALA A 85 -11.39 -3.63 20.83
N PHE A 86 -12.44 -2.81 20.71
CA PHE A 86 -13.82 -3.23 20.98
C PHE A 86 -14.82 -2.86 19.87
N GLY A 87 -14.45 -2.00 18.93
CA GLY A 87 -15.36 -1.44 17.93
C GLY A 87 -14.89 -1.55 16.48
N ALA A 88 -13.89 -2.40 16.20
CA ALA A 88 -13.29 -2.52 14.86
C ALA A 88 -12.94 -1.15 14.24
N GLY A 89 -12.30 -0.27 15.02
CA GLY A 89 -11.89 1.08 14.61
C GLY A 89 -12.98 2.16 14.78
N LYS A 90 -14.22 1.78 15.11
CA LYS A 90 -15.34 2.70 15.35
C LYS A 90 -15.67 2.82 16.84
N ILE A 91 -16.49 3.80 17.21
CA ILE A 91 -17.00 3.92 18.58
C ILE A 91 -17.82 2.66 18.90
N PRO A 92 -17.46 1.88 19.94
CA PRO A 92 -18.03 0.55 20.16
C PRO A 92 -19.45 0.56 20.75
N ILE A 93 -19.89 1.69 21.30
CA ILE A 93 -21.18 1.86 22.00
C ILE A 93 -21.84 3.18 21.58
N LYS A 94 -23.17 3.21 21.51
CA LYS A 94 -23.95 4.44 21.27
C LYS A 94 -24.07 5.20 22.57
N ILE A 95 -23.39 6.34 22.71
CA ILE A 95 -23.37 7.10 23.97
C ILE A 95 -23.27 8.62 23.75
N SER A 96 -24.09 9.35 24.50
CA SER A 96 -24.13 10.81 24.61
C SER A 96 -23.65 11.27 25.99
N LYS A 97 -23.21 12.53 26.10
CA LYS A 97 -22.78 13.11 27.39
C LYS A 97 -23.94 13.23 28.39
N ASN A 98 -25.16 13.37 27.89
CA ASN A 98 -26.37 13.59 28.70
C ASN A 98 -27.17 12.31 28.92
N ASP A 99 -26.63 11.14 28.55
CA ASP A 99 -27.30 9.88 28.84
C ASP A 99 -27.36 9.63 30.35
N THR A 100 -28.43 8.96 30.77
CA THR A 100 -28.45 8.22 32.04
C THR A 100 -28.03 6.78 31.76
N THR A 101 -27.63 6.03 32.78
CA THR A 101 -27.29 4.62 32.63
C THR A 101 -28.45 3.81 32.05
N LYS A 102 -29.70 4.12 32.46
CA LYS A 102 -30.91 3.52 31.87
C LYS A 102 -31.08 3.84 30.38
N THR A 103 -30.90 5.10 29.96
CA THR A 103 -31.03 5.46 28.53
C THR A 103 -29.91 4.86 27.70
N PHE A 104 -28.68 4.85 28.24
CA PHE A 104 -27.52 4.21 27.65
C PHE A 104 -27.75 2.72 27.39
N LEU A 105 -28.18 1.96 28.41
CA LEU A 105 -28.47 0.52 28.28
C LEU A 105 -29.58 0.27 27.25
N LYS A 106 -30.67 1.06 27.29
CA LYS A 106 -31.77 0.96 26.31
C LYS A 106 -31.29 1.19 24.88
N ASN A 107 -30.45 2.19 24.65
CA ASN A 107 -29.92 2.53 23.32
C ASN A 107 -28.96 1.48 22.75
N ASN A 108 -28.46 0.58 23.60
CA ASN A 108 -27.46 -0.43 23.26
C ASN A 108 -27.95 -1.86 23.54
N SER A 109 -29.26 -2.10 23.65
CA SER A 109 -29.84 -3.40 24.01
C SER A 109 -29.46 -4.56 23.07
N GLY A 110 -29.08 -4.26 21.81
CA GLY A 110 -28.58 -5.24 20.84
C GLY A 110 -27.05 -5.28 20.71
N ASN A 111 -26.31 -4.57 21.57
CA ASN A 111 -24.85 -4.50 21.49
C ASN A 111 -24.21 -5.68 22.25
N PRO A 112 -23.31 -6.48 21.62
CA PRO A 112 -22.64 -7.61 22.29
C PRO A 112 -21.90 -7.27 23.59
N LEU A 113 -21.41 -6.02 23.73
CA LEU A 113 -20.74 -5.55 24.94
C LEU A 113 -21.65 -5.44 26.16
N LEU A 114 -22.96 -5.32 25.92
CA LEU A 114 -24.01 -5.14 26.93
C LEU A 114 -25.01 -6.32 26.90
N GLY A 115 -24.59 -7.48 26.41
CA GLY A 115 -25.35 -8.71 26.53
C GLY A 115 -25.52 -9.14 27.99
N ASN A 116 -26.43 -10.11 28.22
CA ASN A 116 -26.73 -10.62 29.56
C ASN A 116 -25.51 -11.22 30.28
N ASP A 117 -24.59 -11.81 29.53
CA ASP A 117 -23.33 -12.36 30.03
C ASP A 117 -22.17 -11.40 29.73
N HIS A 118 -21.43 -11.02 30.76
CA HIS A 118 -20.26 -10.15 30.63
C HIS A 118 -19.12 -10.76 29.82
N TYR A 119 -19.07 -12.09 29.68
CA TYR A 119 -18.14 -12.78 28.79
C TYR A 119 -18.25 -12.29 27.33
N GLY A 120 -19.43 -11.80 26.91
CA GLY A 120 -19.62 -11.16 25.60
C GLY A 120 -18.65 -10.01 25.33
N LYS A 121 -18.15 -9.33 26.38
CA LYS A 121 -17.13 -8.27 26.27
C LYS A 121 -15.80 -8.79 25.77
N TYR A 122 -15.40 -9.99 26.21
CA TYR A 122 -14.18 -10.64 25.74
C TYR A 122 -14.32 -11.17 24.31
N LEU A 123 -15.48 -11.73 23.96
CA LEU A 123 -15.76 -12.13 22.58
C LEU A 123 -15.69 -10.94 21.61
N GLN A 124 -16.26 -9.79 21.99
CA GLN A 124 -16.18 -8.57 21.19
C GLN A 124 -14.75 -8.04 21.06
N PHE A 125 -13.95 -8.16 22.12
CA PHE A 125 -12.53 -7.82 22.10
C PHE A 125 -11.77 -8.69 21.08
N LEU A 126 -11.92 -10.01 21.16
CA LEU A 126 -11.28 -10.96 20.24
C LEU A 126 -11.70 -10.70 18.80
N PHE A 127 -13.00 -10.48 18.56
CA PHE A 127 -13.51 -10.12 17.24
C PHE A 127 -12.82 -8.87 16.68
N SER A 128 -12.77 -7.79 17.47
CA SER A 128 -12.19 -6.53 17.00
C SER A 128 -10.68 -6.64 16.77
N LYS A 129 -9.96 -7.35 17.66
CA LYS A 129 -8.52 -7.61 17.48
C LYS A 129 -8.21 -8.48 16.27
N ASN A 130 -9.05 -9.46 15.96
CA ASN A 130 -8.89 -10.28 14.77
C ASN A 130 -9.20 -9.47 13.50
N ASN A 131 -10.26 -8.66 13.51
CA ASN A 131 -10.60 -7.78 12.40
C ASN A 131 -9.46 -6.79 12.09
N ASP A 132 -8.88 -6.23 13.15
CA ASP A 132 -7.73 -5.34 13.09
C ASP A 132 -6.49 -6.02 12.47
N LEU A 133 -6.13 -7.22 12.95
CA LEU A 133 -5.05 -8.02 12.37
C LEU A 133 -5.31 -8.32 10.89
N ILE A 134 -6.53 -8.68 10.52
CA ILE A 134 -6.88 -8.95 9.11
C ILE A 134 -6.69 -7.71 8.25
N HIS A 135 -7.08 -6.52 8.72
CA HIS A 135 -6.82 -5.29 7.98
C HIS A 135 -5.33 -5.02 7.83
N GLU A 136 -4.54 -5.18 8.90
CA GLU A 136 -3.08 -4.97 8.86
C GLU A 136 -2.40 -5.95 7.89
N TYR A 137 -2.69 -7.26 7.99
CA TYR A 137 -2.13 -8.27 7.09
C TYR A 137 -2.65 -8.15 5.66
N SER A 138 -3.92 -7.79 5.46
CA SER A 138 -4.49 -7.57 4.13
C SER A 138 -3.84 -6.37 3.44
N ASP A 139 -3.54 -5.30 4.18
CA ASP A 139 -2.86 -4.14 3.64
C ASP A 139 -1.42 -4.48 3.23
N MET A 140 -0.67 -5.16 4.13
CA MET A 140 0.68 -5.64 3.85
C MET A 140 0.71 -6.61 2.66
N GLY A 141 -0.22 -7.56 2.61
CA GLY A 141 -0.34 -8.51 1.50
C GLY A 141 -0.66 -7.82 0.17
N ARG A 142 -1.55 -6.82 0.18
CA ARG A 142 -1.85 -6.00 -0.99
C ARG A 142 -0.59 -5.31 -1.51
N ARG A 143 0.16 -4.65 -0.63
CA ARG A 143 1.41 -3.96 -0.96
C ARG A 143 2.45 -4.93 -1.52
N ALA A 144 2.66 -6.08 -0.88
CA ALA A 144 3.58 -7.10 -1.36
C ALA A 144 3.23 -7.57 -2.79
N PHE A 145 1.95 -7.82 -3.06
CA PHE A 145 1.49 -8.18 -4.40
C PHE A 145 1.67 -7.05 -5.41
N GLN A 146 1.37 -5.80 -5.05
CA GLN A 146 1.55 -4.64 -5.92
C GLN A 146 3.01 -4.41 -6.30
N VAL A 147 3.95 -4.62 -5.35
CA VAL A 147 5.40 -4.47 -5.61
C VAL A 147 5.90 -5.40 -6.71
N THR A 148 5.27 -6.57 -6.89
CA THR A 148 5.63 -7.49 -8.00
C THR A 148 5.33 -6.92 -9.39
N GLY A 149 4.47 -5.90 -9.50
CA GLY A 149 3.95 -5.41 -10.77
C GLY A 149 2.97 -6.35 -11.48
N LEU A 150 2.79 -7.59 -10.99
CA LEU A 150 1.94 -8.61 -11.61
C LEU A 150 0.49 -8.52 -11.15
N ILE A 151 0.23 -8.08 -9.92
CA ILE A 151 -1.11 -8.04 -9.34
C ILE A 151 -1.47 -6.61 -9.01
N SER A 152 -2.60 -6.17 -9.54
CA SER A 152 -3.22 -4.87 -9.29
C SER A 152 -4.51 -5.03 -8.49
N PHE A 153 -4.91 -3.97 -7.78
CA PHE A 153 -6.13 -3.95 -7.00
C PHE A 153 -7.00 -2.79 -7.43
N ASN A 154 -8.22 -3.11 -7.85
CA ASN A 154 -9.22 -2.13 -8.27
C ASN A 154 -10.57 -2.50 -7.66
N ASN A 155 -11.24 -1.55 -7.01
CA ASN A 155 -12.52 -1.75 -6.31
C ASN A 155 -12.50 -2.93 -5.32
N GLY A 156 -11.37 -3.15 -4.64
CA GLY A 156 -11.20 -4.24 -3.68
C GLY A 156 -11.04 -5.63 -4.30
N LEU A 157 -10.89 -5.73 -5.63
CA LEU A 157 -10.64 -6.98 -6.34
C LEU A 157 -9.19 -7.05 -6.82
N ALA A 158 -8.58 -8.23 -6.66
CA ALA A 158 -7.27 -8.53 -7.25
C ALA A 158 -7.42 -8.80 -8.76
N ASN A 159 -6.55 -8.20 -9.55
CA ASN A 159 -6.51 -8.30 -11.01
C ASN A 159 -5.10 -8.67 -11.45
N LEU A 160 -5.00 -9.44 -12.53
CA LEU A 160 -3.72 -9.83 -13.12
C LEU A 160 -3.31 -8.81 -14.18
N ASN A 161 -2.18 -8.15 -13.97
CA ASN A 161 -1.56 -7.29 -14.98
C ASN A 161 -0.98 -8.14 -16.11
N ASN A 162 -0.90 -7.55 -17.31
CA ASN A 162 -0.42 -8.22 -18.51
C ASN A 162 -1.10 -9.60 -18.72
N LYS A 163 -2.40 -9.70 -18.36
CA LYS A 163 -3.17 -10.96 -18.43
C LYS A 163 -3.04 -11.67 -19.78
N TRP A 164 -2.94 -10.91 -20.85
CA TRP A 164 -2.78 -11.39 -22.21
C TRP A 164 -1.43 -12.08 -22.51
N ILE A 165 -0.41 -11.91 -21.65
CA ILE A 165 0.83 -12.69 -21.63
C ILE A 165 0.74 -13.81 -20.58
N ILE A 166 0.35 -13.45 -19.35
CA ILE A 166 0.44 -14.35 -18.20
C ILE A 166 -0.57 -15.50 -18.31
N SER A 167 -1.79 -15.26 -18.78
CA SER A 167 -2.78 -16.34 -18.93
C SER A 167 -2.33 -17.41 -19.93
N PRO A 168 -1.88 -17.08 -21.17
CA PRO A 168 -1.28 -18.07 -22.05
C PRO A 168 -0.07 -18.79 -21.47
N LEU A 169 0.79 -18.09 -20.72
CA LEU A 169 1.93 -18.71 -20.07
C LEU A 169 1.47 -19.76 -19.04
N LEU A 170 0.52 -19.43 -18.17
CA LEU A 170 -0.03 -20.37 -17.18
C LEU A 170 -0.68 -21.58 -17.84
N GLU A 171 -1.37 -21.40 -18.97
CA GLU A 171 -1.95 -22.50 -19.75
C GLU A 171 -0.87 -23.42 -20.34
N ILE A 172 0.24 -22.85 -20.83
CA ILE A 172 1.37 -23.62 -21.36
C ILE A 172 2.08 -24.39 -20.24
N LEU A 173 2.30 -23.75 -19.09
CA LEU A 173 2.95 -24.38 -17.94
C LEU A 173 2.11 -25.54 -17.40
N GLY A 174 0.79 -25.38 -17.34
CA GLY A 174 -0.12 -26.39 -16.79
C GLY A 174 0.35 -26.86 -15.42
N ASP A 175 0.56 -28.16 -15.26
CA ASP A 175 0.99 -28.78 -14.00
C ASP A 175 2.42 -28.39 -13.58
N LYS A 176 3.24 -27.80 -14.48
CA LYS A 176 4.56 -27.24 -14.11
C LYS A 176 4.44 -26.01 -13.22
N PHE A 177 3.32 -25.31 -13.27
CA PHE A 177 3.07 -24.18 -12.38
C PHE A 177 2.69 -24.69 -10.99
N SER A 178 3.70 -25.07 -10.20
CA SER A 178 3.54 -25.45 -8.79
C SER A 178 4.03 -24.32 -7.88
N LEU A 179 3.25 -24.04 -6.83
CA LEU A 179 3.60 -23.08 -5.78
C LEU A 179 4.17 -23.74 -4.52
N SER A 180 4.40 -25.06 -4.56
CA SER A 180 4.92 -25.84 -3.43
C SER A 180 5.84 -26.96 -3.92
N GLY A 181 6.90 -27.25 -3.15
CA GLY A 181 7.82 -28.35 -3.36
C GLY A 181 7.84 -29.33 -2.19
N ASN A 182 8.68 -30.37 -2.30
CA ASN A 182 8.89 -31.38 -1.25
C ASN A 182 10.32 -31.36 -0.69
N ASP A 183 11.12 -30.36 -1.05
CA ASP A 183 12.51 -30.25 -0.60
C ASP A 183 12.60 -29.86 0.89
N SER A 184 13.75 -30.13 1.50
CA SER A 184 14.00 -29.76 2.90
C SER A 184 13.98 -28.24 3.06
N TYR A 185 13.13 -27.74 3.95
CA TYR A 185 13.10 -26.31 4.31
C TYR A 185 14.49 -25.80 4.73
N PHE A 186 15.25 -26.59 5.49
CA PHE A 186 16.60 -26.21 5.93
C PHE A 186 17.58 -26.06 4.77
N GLU A 187 17.50 -26.94 3.77
CA GLU A 187 18.40 -26.89 2.61
C GLU A 187 17.99 -25.83 1.59
N TYR A 188 16.71 -25.42 1.62
CA TYR A 188 16.16 -24.45 0.68
C TYR A 188 16.13 -23.03 1.25
N GLU A 189 15.50 -22.78 2.40
CA GLU A 189 15.34 -21.41 2.94
C GLU A 189 16.36 -21.04 4.02
N GLU A 190 17.03 -22.01 4.68
CA GLU A 190 18.06 -21.72 5.71
C GLU A 190 19.51 -21.89 5.23
N ASN A 191 19.72 -22.15 3.93
CA ASN A 191 21.04 -22.27 3.34
C ASN A 191 21.27 -21.13 2.34
N ASP A 192 22.21 -20.23 2.65
CA ASP A 192 22.54 -19.06 1.81
C ASP A 192 23.03 -19.43 0.40
N ASP A 193 23.55 -20.66 0.20
CA ASP A 193 24.01 -21.17 -1.10
C ASP A 193 22.90 -21.86 -1.91
N SER A 194 21.65 -21.85 -1.43
CA SER A 194 20.54 -22.55 -2.08
C SER A 194 19.98 -21.80 -3.31
N PHE A 195 19.12 -22.49 -4.04
CA PHE A 195 18.34 -21.91 -5.12
C PHE A 195 17.45 -20.73 -4.68
N TRP A 196 17.01 -20.68 -3.43
CA TRP A 196 16.14 -19.61 -2.91
C TRP A 196 16.83 -18.23 -2.92
N PHE A 197 18.12 -18.20 -2.60
CA PHE A 197 18.91 -16.95 -2.57
C PHE A 197 19.64 -16.67 -3.90
N SER A 198 19.41 -17.49 -4.92
CA SER A 198 20.01 -17.36 -6.24
C SER A 198 19.21 -16.42 -7.15
N ASP A 199 19.88 -15.57 -7.93
CA ASP A 199 19.25 -14.76 -8.99
C ASP A 199 18.86 -15.67 -10.17
N THR A 200 17.61 -16.13 -10.14
CA THR A 200 17.11 -17.15 -11.06
C THR A 200 16.01 -16.61 -11.95
N THR A 201 16.08 -16.93 -13.24
CA THR A 201 15.09 -16.51 -14.23
C THR A 201 13.78 -17.30 -14.12
N LEU A 202 12.69 -16.70 -14.60
CA LEU A 202 11.39 -17.38 -14.71
C LEU A 202 11.47 -18.68 -15.55
N THR A 203 12.32 -18.67 -16.58
CA THR A 203 12.56 -19.82 -17.45
C THR A 203 13.21 -20.98 -16.71
N GLU A 204 14.12 -20.69 -15.77
CA GLU A 204 14.77 -21.71 -14.95
C GLU A 204 13.82 -22.22 -13.85
N ILE A 205 13.14 -21.31 -13.14
CA ILE A 205 12.16 -21.66 -12.08
C ILE A 205 11.13 -22.66 -12.59
N PHE A 206 10.53 -22.39 -13.74
CA PHE A 206 9.48 -23.25 -14.30
C PHE A 206 9.97 -24.24 -15.36
N SER A 207 11.30 -24.33 -15.56
CA SER A 207 11.90 -25.17 -16.60
C SER A 207 11.21 -25.02 -17.96
N ILE A 208 11.04 -23.76 -18.37
CA ILE A 208 10.37 -23.36 -19.61
C ILE A 208 11.30 -23.71 -20.78
N THR A 209 10.82 -24.58 -21.66
CA THR A 209 11.56 -25.03 -22.84
C THR A 209 11.45 -24.03 -23.99
N ASN A 210 12.41 -24.04 -24.92
CA ASN A 210 12.34 -23.21 -26.14
C ASN A 210 11.05 -23.44 -26.94
N ASN A 211 10.56 -24.68 -27.00
CA ASN A 211 9.29 -25.01 -27.66
C ASN A 211 8.07 -24.36 -26.95
N GLU A 212 8.09 -24.24 -25.62
CA GLU A 212 7.05 -23.54 -24.87
C GLU A 212 7.12 -22.03 -25.08
N ILE A 213 8.33 -21.47 -25.16
CA ILE A 213 8.55 -20.07 -25.54
C ILE A 213 8.00 -19.80 -26.95
N GLU A 214 8.32 -20.64 -27.94
CA GLU A 214 7.81 -20.53 -29.31
C GLU A 214 6.27 -20.60 -29.37
N LYS A 215 5.66 -21.50 -28.59
CA LYS A 215 4.20 -21.58 -28.46
C LYS A 215 3.61 -20.31 -27.87
N LEU A 216 4.21 -19.76 -26.82
CA LEU A 216 3.78 -18.51 -26.21
C LEU A 216 3.83 -17.37 -27.24
N PHE A 217 4.95 -17.22 -27.95
CA PHE A 217 5.08 -16.23 -29.02
C PHE A 217 4.07 -16.44 -30.15
N ALA A 218 3.75 -17.67 -30.53
CA ALA A 218 2.72 -17.93 -31.54
C ALA A 218 1.31 -17.50 -31.07
N ILE A 219 0.96 -17.73 -29.80
CA ILE A 219 -0.32 -17.29 -29.21
C ILE A 219 -0.38 -15.76 -29.17
N ILE A 220 0.68 -15.12 -28.65
CA ILE A 220 0.77 -13.66 -28.57
C ILE A 220 0.74 -13.04 -29.97
N GLY A 221 1.50 -13.58 -30.92
CA GLY A 221 1.53 -13.14 -32.31
C GLY A 221 0.15 -13.20 -32.95
N LYS A 222 -0.62 -14.27 -32.72
CA LYS A 222 -2.01 -14.37 -33.19
C LYS A 222 -2.89 -13.25 -32.61
N ASN A 223 -2.73 -12.91 -31.33
CA ASN A 223 -3.49 -11.82 -30.70
C ASN A 223 -3.17 -10.45 -31.32
N PHE A 224 -1.94 -10.26 -31.81
CA PHE A 224 -1.50 -9.06 -32.51
C PHE A 224 -1.57 -9.13 -34.04
N ASN A 225 -2.06 -10.24 -34.60
CA ASN A 225 -2.06 -10.51 -36.05
C ASN A 225 -0.67 -10.48 -36.71
N THR A 226 0.39 -10.89 -36.01
CA THR A 226 1.74 -11.08 -36.56
C THR A 226 2.28 -12.48 -36.29
N LYS A 227 3.23 -12.92 -37.11
CA LYS A 227 4.03 -14.14 -36.89
C LYS A 227 5.51 -13.81 -36.66
N ASN A 228 5.89 -12.55 -36.77
CA ASN A 228 7.28 -12.12 -36.68
C ASN A 228 7.63 -11.86 -35.22
N ILE A 229 8.51 -12.69 -34.65
CA ILE A 229 8.93 -12.58 -33.23
C ILE A 229 9.54 -11.21 -32.93
N SER A 230 10.29 -10.62 -33.86
CA SER A 230 10.90 -9.29 -33.63
C SER A 230 9.88 -8.17 -33.57
N GLU A 231 8.74 -8.31 -34.27
CA GLU A 231 7.62 -7.37 -34.16
C GLU A 231 6.86 -7.55 -32.85
N ILE A 232 6.73 -8.79 -32.36
CA ILE A 232 5.98 -9.07 -31.11
C ILE A 232 6.56 -8.28 -29.94
N SER A 233 7.89 -8.24 -29.75
CA SER A 233 8.50 -7.49 -28.64
C SER A 233 8.11 -6.01 -28.67
N LYS A 234 8.17 -5.37 -29.84
CA LYS A 234 7.76 -3.97 -30.00
C LYS A 234 6.25 -3.79 -29.75
N LEU A 235 5.42 -4.71 -30.24
CA LEU A 235 3.97 -4.66 -30.03
C LEU A 235 3.59 -4.82 -28.55
N ILE A 236 4.36 -5.60 -27.79
CA ILE A 236 4.22 -5.72 -26.33
C ILE A 236 4.50 -4.37 -25.67
N GLU A 237 5.64 -3.75 -25.99
CA GLU A 237 6.01 -2.43 -25.45
C GLU A 237 4.96 -1.38 -25.81
N ASP A 238 4.54 -1.31 -27.08
CA ASP A 238 3.53 -0.37 -27.55
C ASP A 238 2.19 -0.59 -26.85
N LYS A 239 1.80 -1.85 -26.58
CA LYS A 239 0.58 -2.16 -25.82
C LYS A 239 0.68 -1.67 -24.38
N GLN A 240 1.79 -1.92 -23.70
CA GLN A 240 2.01 -1.47 -22.32
C GLN A 240 2.03 0.05 -22.22
N GLU A 241 2.70 0.71 -23.17
CA GLU A 241 2.75 2.16 -23.31
C GLU A 241 1.34 2.76 -23.48
N ASN A 242 0.54 2.21 -24.40
CA ASN A 242 -0.83 2.66 -24.62
C ASN A 242 -1.72 2.44 -23.38
N GLU A 243 -1.64 1.26 -22.75
CA GLU A 243 -2.39 0.97 -21.52
C GLU A 243 -2.01 1.89 -20.36
N PHE A 244 -0.78 2.40 -20.33
CA PHE A 244 -0.36 3.37 -19.33
C PHE A 244 -0.82 4.78 -19.66
N ARG A 245 -0.76 5.21 -20.93
CA ARG A 245 -1.35 6.49 -21.35
C ARG A 245 -2.84 6.56 -21.02
N GLU A 246 -3.58 5.51 -21.34
CA GLU A 246 -5.00 5.42 -20.98
C GLU A 246 -5.23 5.53 -19.48
N PHE A 247 -4.38 4.88 -18.68
CA PHE A 247 -4.40 5.00 -17.23
C PHE A 247 -4.13 6.44 -16.76
N VAL A 248 -3.12 7.11 -17.30
CA VAL A 248 -2.76 8.49 -16.97
C VAL A 248 -3.88 9.46 -17.34
N GLU A 249 -4.41 9.38 -18.56
CA GLU A 249 -5.51 10.24 -19.01
C GLU A 249 -6.77 10.09 -18.14
N LYS A 250 -7.06 8.86 -17.69
CA LYS A 250 -8.22 8.57 -16.84
C LYS A 250 -8.01 8.98 -15.38
N THR A 251 -6.83 8.71 -14.83
CA THR A 251 -6.58 8.76 -13.37
C THR A 251 -5.96 10.09 -12.95
N PHE A 252 -5.21 10.73 -13.84
CA PHE A 252 -4.48 11.96 -13.60
C PHE A 252 -4.79 13.01 -14.67
N PRO A 253 -6.05 13.48 -14.76
CA PRO A 253 -6.39 14.62 -15.59
C PRO A 253 -5.67 15.89 -15.10
N LYS A 254 -5.60 16.90 -15.98
CA LYS A 254 -4.86 18.15 -15.74
C LYS A 254 -5.22 18.83 -14.42
N GLU A 255 -6.50 18.87 -14.09
CA GLU A 255 -7.02 19.52 -12.88
C GLU A 255 -6.51 18.80 -11.61
N LYS A 256 -6.44 17.47 -11.64
CA LYS A 256 -5.91 16.67 -10.55
C LYS A 256 -4.41 16.86 -10.40
N ILE A 257 -3.66 16.90 -11.51
CA ILE A 257 -2.23 17.19 -11.49
C ILE A 257 -1.94 18.56 -10.85
N ILE A 258 -2.68 19.61 -11.24
CA ILE A 258 -2.55 20.94 -10.63
C ILE A 258 -2.83 20.89 -9.13
N THR A 259 -3.87 20.16 -8.72
CA THR A 259 -4.24 20.01 -7.30
C THR A 259 -3.12 19.34 -6.51
N ILE A 260 -2.56 18.24 -7.03
CA ILE A 260 -1.46 17.52 -6.38
C ILE A 260 -0.23 18.42 -6.26
N LEU A 261 0.17 19.12 -7.32
CA LEU A 261 1.30 20.05 -7.30
C LEU A 261 1.11 21.16 -6.26
N ASN A 262 -0.09 21.73 -6.14
CA ASN A 262 -0.39 22.73 -5.11
C ASN A 262 -0.26 22.15 -3.68
N ASN A 263 -0.72 20.91 -3.46
CA ASN A 263 -0.54 20.24 -2.17
C ASN A 263 0.93 19.99 -1.83
N ILE A 264 1.76 19.63 -2.82
CA ILE A 264 3.21 19.46 -2.64
C ILE A 264 3.87 20.79 -2.24
N ILE A 265 3.49 21.91 -2.88
CA ILE A 265 4.03 23.25 -2.57
C ILE A 265 3.78 23.62 -1.11
N VAL A 266 2.56 23.40 -0.60
CA VAL A 266 2.19 23.74 0.78
C VAL A 266 2.48 22.64 1.80
N ARG A 267 3.19 21.57 1.40
CA ARG A 267 3.54 20.42 2.26
C ARG A 267 2.31 19.74 2.88
N ASN A 268 1.20 19.69 2.15
CA ASN A 268 0.02 18.91 2.50
C ASN A 268 0.19 17.44 2.08
N ASP A 269 1.20 16.80 2.65
CA ASP A 269 1.68 15.46 2.25
C ASP A 269 0.60 14.38 2.40
N ASP A 270 -0.25 14.47 3.43
CA ASP A 270 -1.36 13.53 3.65
C ASP A 270 -2.32 13.49 2.45
N GLU A 271 -2.62 14.64 1.86
CA GLU A 271 -3.49 14.72 0.68
C GLU A 271 -2.79 14.21 -0.58
N VAL A 272 -1.49 14.44 -0.71
CA VAL A 272 -0.67 13.89 -1.81
C VAL A 272 -0.68 12.36 -1.76
N PHE A 273 -0.52 11.78 -0.57
CA PHE A 273 -0.58 10.33 -0.37
C PHE A 273 -1.96 9.76 -0.70
N ASN A 274 -3.04 10.46 -0.31
CA ASN A 274 -4.41 10.06 -0.63
C ASN A 274 -4.70 10.12 -2.14
N GLU A 275 -4.20 11.14 -2.84
CA GLU A 275 -4.46 11.35 -4.27
C GLU A 275 -3.60 10.48 -5.18
N VAL A 276 -2.40 10.08 -4.72
CA VAL A 276 -1.42 9.30 -5.48
C VAL A 276 -1.18 7.94 -4.83
N THR A 277 -0.33 7.88 -3.81
CA THR A 277 0.01 6.66 -3.07
C THR A 277 0.82 6.98 -1.82
N ASP A 278 0.67 6.23 -0.74
CA ASP A 278 1.54 6.28 0.44
C ASP A 278 2.70 5.26 0.38
N ASN A 279 2.82 4.52 -0.72
CA ASN A 279 3.89 3.55 -0.96
C ASN A 279 5.19 4.18 -1.49
N ALA A 280 5.19 5.48 -1.79
CA ALA A 280 6.34 6.23 -2.30
C ALA A 280 6.59 7.48 -1.48
N THR A 281 7.82 7.99 -1.54
CA THR A 281 8.17 9.25 -0.89
C THR A 281 7.62 10.44 -1.66
N ILE A 282 7.40 11.58 -0.99
CA ILE A 282 6.94 12.81 -1.64
C ILE A 282 7.85 13.26 -2.80
N PRO A 283 9.20 13.21 -2.70
CA PRO A 283 10.08 13.45 -3.86
C PRO A 283 9.79 12.53 -5.06
N THR A 284 9.70 11.22 -4.84
CA THR A 284 9.38 10.25 -5.90
C THR A 284 8.00 10.50 -6.54
N ILE A 285 7.01 10.88 -5.71
CA ILE A 285 5.68 11.27 -6.22
C ILE A 285 5.79 12.55 -7.04
N TYR A 286 6.60 13.52 -6.60
CA TYR A 286 6.78 14.78 -7.30
C TYR A 286 7.35 14.58 -8.72
N GLU A 287 8.39 13.76 -8.86
CA GLU A 287 8.95 13.36 -10.16
C GLU A 287 7.89 12.71 -11.05
N TYR A 288 7.16 11.71 -10.51
CA TYR A 288 6.09 11.03 -11.22
C TYR A 288 5.01 12.00 -11.73
N ILE A 289 4.61 12.96 -10.90
CA ILE A 289 3.59 13.96 -11.23
C ILE A 289 4.12 14.99 -12.24
N LEU A 290 5.39 15.39 -12.15
CA LEU A 290 6.03 16.26 -13.13
C LEU A 290 6.14 15.61 -14.51
N THR A 291 6.46 14.32 -14.57
CA THR A 291 6.46 13.55 -15.83
C THR A 291 5.07 13.58 -16.48
N ILE A 292 4.01 13.36 -15.70
CA ILE A 292 2.63 13.42 -16.20
C ILE A 292 2.24 14.86 -16.58
N ALA A 293 2.68 15.86 -15.82
CA ALA A 293 2.47 17.27 -16.16
C ALA A 293 3.10 17.61 -17.51
N TRP A 294 4.34 17.18 -17.74
CA TRP A 294 5.02 17.36 -19.02
C TRP A 294 4.28 16.68 -20.16
N TYR A 295 3.80 15.46 -19.95
CA TYR A 295 2.95 14.75 -20.91
C TYR A 295 1.68 15.55 -21.28
N HIS A 296 1.01 16.18 -20.32
CA HIS A 296 -0.18 16.99 -20.57
C HIS A 296 0.09 18.33 -21.27
N ILE A 297 1.27 18.92 -21.06
CA ILE A 297 1.71 20.18 -21.67
C ILE A 297 2.26 19.93 -23.09
N SER A 298 2.85 18.76 -23.31
CA SER A 298 3.43 18.36 -24.57
C SER A 298 2.37 18.29 -25.67
N LYS A 299 2.51 19.16 -26.69
CA LYS A 299 1.68 19.11 -27.90
C LYS A 299 2.01 17.89 -28.76
N ASN A 300 3.29 17.58 -28.88
CA ASN A 300 3.78 16.37 -29.54
C ASN A 300 4.15 15.33 -28.47
N LYS A 301 3.46 14.19 -28.49
CA LYS A 301 3.63 13.10 -27.51
C LYS A 301 4.33 11.89 -28.16
N SER A 302 5.32 12.14 -29.02
CA SER A 302 6.09 11.15 -29.81
C SER A 302 7.13 10.35 -29.01
N PHE A 303 7.39 10.72 -27.75
CA PHE A 303 8.19 9.95 -26.81
C PHE A 303 7.35 8.87 -26.13
N LYS A 304 7.95 7.78 -25.64
CA LYS A 304 7.28 6.78 -24.79
C LYS A 304 7.23 7.26 -23.35
N LEU A 305 6.03 7.38 -22.79
CA LEU A 305 5.78 7.90 -21.45
C LEU A 305 6.32 6.94 -20.38
N LEU A 306 6.18 5.63 -20.56
CA LEU A 306 6.78 4.63 -19.65
C LEU A 306 8.29 4.81 -19.48
N ASP A 307 8.97 5.11 -20.59
CA ASP A 307 10.42 5.22 -20.62
C ASP A 307 10.93 6.54 -20.04
N THR A 308 10.04 7.53 -19.84
CA THR A 308 10.41 8.80 -19.19
C THR A 308 10.49 8.72 -17.67
N PHE A 309 9.93 7.66 -17.07
CA PHE A 309 9.96 7.49 -15.62
C PHE A 309 11.26 6.83 -15.17
N GLN A 310 12.03 7.54 -14.35
CA GLN A 310 13.12 6.92 -13.58
C GLN A 310 12.60 6.30 -12.27
N VAL A 311 11.29 6.20 -12.07
CA VAL A 311 10.69 5.55 -10.90
C VAL A 311 10.16 4.17 -11.26
N SER A 312 10.29 3.21 -10.34
CA SER A 312 9.59 1.93 -10.42
C SER A 312 8.10 2.12 -10.12
N LEU A 313 7.26 1.33 -10.80
CA LEU A 313 5.81 1.38 -10.65
C LEU A 313 5.30 0.10 -10.01
N ASP A 314 4.26 0.23 -9.20
CA ASP A 314 3.52 -0.88 -8.62
C ASP A 314 2.53 -1.49 -9.63
N GLY A 315 1.85 -2.56 -9.23
CA GLY A 315 0.82 -3.19 -10.06
C GLY A 315 -0.32 -2.23 -10.44
N ASN A 316 -0.59 -1.19 -9.66
CA ASN A 316 -1.57 -0.16 -10.00
C ASN A 316 -1.03 0.95 -10.89
N LYS A 317 0.21 0.83 -11.39
CA LYS A 317 0.90 1.84 -12.21
C LYS A 317 1.23 3.13 -11.44
N LEU A 318 1.30 3.04 -10.10
CA LEU A 318 1.64 4.14 -9.19
C LEU A 318 3.12 4.04 -8.76
N PRO A 319 3.77 5.14 -8.38
CA PRO A 319 5.20 5.12 -8.05
C PRO A 319 5.51 4.29 -6.80
N LEU A 320 6.71 3.71 -6.76
CA LEU A 320 7.30 3.01 -5.60
C LEU A 320 8.61 3.69 -5.17
N THR A 321 9.67 3.52 -5.96
CA THR A 321 11.02 4.01 -5.63
C THR A 321 11.76 4.53 -6.86
N HIS A 322 12.68 5.48 -6.65
CA HIS A 322 13.59 5.97 -7.68
C HIS A 322 14.58 4.86 -8.11
N ARG A 323 14.85 4.73 -9.42
CA ARG A 323 15.89 3.84 -9.97
C ARG A 323 17.27 4.48 -9.73
N GLY A 324 18.29 3.66 -9.40
CA GLY A 324 19.55 4.11 -8.80
C GLY A 324 20.30 5.29 -9.45
N SER A 325 21.21 5.88 -8.67
CA SER A 325 21.96 7.10 -8.95
C SER A 325 22.77 7.06 -10.27
N GLY A 326 22.57 8.05 -11.15
CA GLY A 326 23.43 8.28 -12.32
C GLY A 326 22.72 8.85 -13.54
N ALA A 327 21.41 8.63 -13.65
CA ALA A 327 20.52 9.29 -14.61
C ALA A 327 19.88 10.53 -13.98
N GLY A 328 19.45 11.47 -14.81
CA GLY A 328 18.68 12.61 -14.33
C GLY A 328 17.22 12.24 -14.07
N ASP A 329 16.50 13.06 -13.29
CA ASP A 329 15.22 12.64 -12.70
C ASP A 329 14.15 12.24 -13.74
N ILE A 330 14.02 13.02 -14.81
CA ILE A 330 13.05 12.75 -15.89
C ILE A 330 13.72 12.96 -17.24
N GLU A 331 13.84 11.89 -18.01
CA GLU A 331 14.48 11.91 -19.32
C GLU A 331 13.46 11.69 -20.44
N ILE A 332 13.19 12.72 -21.22
CA ILE A 332 12.30 12.65 -22.38
C ILE A 332 13.15 12.58 -23.65
N LYS A 333 13.07 11.46 -24.36
CA LYS A 333 13.81 11.22 -25.60
C LYS A 333 12.81 11.04 -26.74
N SER A 334 12.98 11.83 -27.79
CA SER A 334 12.21 11.73 -29.04
C SER A 334 13.12 11.95 -30.24
N ASP A 335 12.62 11.65 -31.43
CA ASP A 335 13.36 11.88 -32.67
C ASP A 335 13.64 13.38 -32.93
N ASP A 336 12.83 14.27 -32.36
CA ASP A 336 12.89 15.72 -32.60
C ASP A 336 13.75 16.46 -31.56
N TYR A 337 13.73 16.00 -30.31
CA TYR A 337 14.40 16.64 -29.17
C TYR A 337 14.65 15.65 -28.04
N SER A 338 15.65 15.96 -27.23
CA SER A 338 15.91 15.32 -25.93
C SER A 338 15.78 16.38 -24.84
N LEU A 339 15.01 16.08 -23.80
CA LEU A 339 14.79 16.97 -22.66
C LEU A 339 15.08 16.23 -21.37
N LEU A 340 15.92 16.82 -20.54
CA LEU A 340 16.12 16.43 -19.15
C LEU A 340 15.34 17.39 -18.24
N ILE A 341 14.61 16.87 -17.28
CA ILE A 341 14.05 17.66 -16.18
C ILE A 341 14.71 17.19 -14.89
N GLU A 342 15.26 18.13 -14.15
CA GLU A 342 15.86 17.94 -12.83
C GLU A 342 14.99 18.70 -11.82
N ALA A 343 14.45 18.01 -10.83
CA ALA A 343 13.40 18.50 -9.95
C ALA A 343 13.82 18.38 -8.49
N THR A 344 13.64 19.44 -7.72
CA THR A 344 13.97 19.43 -6.29
C THR A 344 12.89 20.02 -5.42
N LEU A 345 12.70 19.41 -4.25
CA LEU A 345 11.93 19.96 -3.13
C LEU A 345 12.83 20.56 -2.05
N MET A 346 14.15 20.65 -2.28
CA MET A 346 15.07 21.31 -1.35
C MET A 346 14.74 22.79 -1.21
N ASN A 347 14.92 23.31 0.01
CA ASN A 347 14.88 24.75 0.24
C ASN A 347 16.12 25.45 -0.38
N MET A 348 15.99 26.75 -0.62
CA MET A 348 16.99 27.61 -1.23
C MET A 348 18.42 27.41 -0.69
N ASN A 349 18.57 27.34 0.64
CA ASN A 349 19.88 27.22 1.30
C ASN A 349 20.58 25.87 1.05
N ALA A 350 19.80 24.81 0.84
CA ALA A 350 20.33 23.46 0.63
C ALA A 350 20.56 23.16 -0.85
N GLN A 351 19.80 23.80 -1.74
CA GLN A 351 19.88 23.58 -3.19
C GLN A 351 21.30 23.77 -3.72
N LYS A 352 22.01 24.86 -3.41
CA LYS A 352 23.37 25.10 -3.93
C LYS A 352 24.34 23.95 -3.65
N ARG A 353 24.30 23.38 -2.43
CA ARG A 353 25.18 22.26 -2.05
C ARG A 353 24.70 20.91 -2.60
N GLY A 354 23.38 20.73 -2.71
CA GLY A 354 22.76 19.48 -3.14
C GLY A 354 22.76 19.28 -4.65
N GLU A 355 22.26 20.25 -5.42
CA GLU A 355 21.91 20.01 -6.83
C GLU A 355 22.85 20.67 -7.85
N LEU A 356 23.88 21.44 -7.45
CA LEU A 356 24.66 22.18 -8.45
C LEU A 356 25.53 21.23 -9.29
N GLU A 357 26.34 20.40 -8.62
CA GLU A 357 27.18 19.41 -9.30
C GLU A 357 26.35 18.32 -9.99
N PRO A 358 25.34 17.71 -9.33
CA PRO A 358 24.53 16.67 -9.98
C PRO A 358 23.83 17.16 -11.24
N VAL A 359 23.15 18.30 -11.20
CA VAL A 359 22.40 18.83 -12.37
C VAL A 359 23.33 19.12 -13.54
N ILE A 360 24.50 19.74 -13.30
CA ILE A 360 25.47 20.02 -14.37
C ILE A 360 26.01 18.71 -14.96
N ARG A 361 26.36 17.75 -14.10
CA ARG A 361 26.88 16.44 -14.54
C ARG A 361 25.84 15.67 -15.35
N HIS A 362 24.61 15.56 -14.85
CA HIS A 362 23.53 14.84 -15.53
C HIS A 362 23.18 15.52 -16.85
N SER A 363 23.07 16.85 -16.89
CA SER A 363 22.82 17.60 -18.13
C SER A 363 23.92 17.38 -19.18
N THR A 364 25.17 17.38 -18.76
CA THR A 364 26.32 17.16 -19.66
C THR A 364 26.30 15.74 -20.21
N ASN A 365 26.16 14.74 -19.33
CA ASN A 365 26.09 13.33 -19.73
C ASN A 365 24.92 13.08 -20.67
N PHE A 366 23.73 13.59 -20.32
CA PHE A 366 22.53 13.48 -21.13
C PHE A 366 22.71 14.11 -22.52
N ALA A 367 23.33 15.28 -22.62
CA ALA A 367 23.62 15.91 -23.91
C ALA A 367 24.61 15.12 -24.76
N VAL A 368 25.63 14.50 -24.15
CA VAL A 368 26.59 13.63 -24.84
C VAL A 368 25.91 12.36 -25.34
N ASP A 369 25.12 11.69 -24.49
CA ASP A 369 24.46 10.43 -24.79
C ASP A 369 23.37 10.56 -25.86
N ASN A 370 22.82 11.77 -26.04
CA ASN A 370 21.76 12.05 -27.00
C ASN A 370 22.25 12.83 -28.24
N HIS A 371 23.56 13.04 -28.42
CA HIS A 371 24.08 13.69 -29.61
C HIS A 371 23.78 12.86 -30.89
N PRO A 372 23.36 13.46 -32.02
CA PRO A 372 23.30 14.90 -32.32
C PRO A 372 21.95 15.58 -32.03
N THR A 373 21.02 14.91 -31.34
CA THR A 373 19.70 15.46 -31.04
C THR A 373 19.82 16.71 -30.18
N LYS A 374 18.99 17.73 -30.49
CA LYS A 374 18.96 18.95 -29.69
C LYS A 374 18.53 18.61 -28.27
N THR A 375 19.41 18.93 -27.33
CA THR A 375 19.22 18.63 -25.92
C THR A 375 18.95 19.91 -25.13
N GLN A 376 17.99 19.85 -24.21
CA GLN A 376 17.72 20.91 -23.23
C GLN A 376 17.61 20.29 -21.83
N THR A 377 18.03 21.02 -20.80
CA THR A 377 17.71 20.70 -19.41
C THR A 377 16.81 21.78 -18.82
N ILE A 378 15.80 21.38 -18.05
CA ILE A 378 14.95 22.27 -17.24
C ILE A 378 15.16 21.90 -15.77
N PHE A 379 15.55 22.88 -14.97
CA PHE A 379 15.62 22.73 -13.52
C PHE A 379 14.35 23.28 -12.87
N ILE A 380 13.66 22.48 -12.05
CA ILE A 380 12.39 22.82 -11.40
C ILE A 380 12.57 22.77 -9.88
N ALA A 381 12.16 23.84 -9.20
CA ALA A 381 12.09 23.90 -7.75
C ALA A 381 10.86 24.71 -7.31
N ASN A 382 10.38 24.50 -6.08
CA ASN A 382 9.31 25.30 -5.50
C ASN A 382 9.70 26.79 -5.40
N GLU A 383 10.95 27.04 -5.03
CA GLU A 383 11.56 28.37 -4.96
C GLU A 383 12.98 28.25 -5.52
N LEU A 384 13.39 29.18 -6.38
CA LEU A 384 14.74 29.23 -6.93
C LEU A 384 15.61 30.16 -6.09
N ASP A 385 16.84 29.72 -5.81
CA ASP A 385 17.89 30.63 -5.33
C ASP A 385 18.31 31.56 -6.47
N ASP A 386 18.14 32.87 -6.31
CA ASP A 386 18.58 33.86 -7.33
C ASP A 386 20.07 33.69 -7.65
N ASN A 387 20.89 33.25 -6.68
CA ASN A 387 22.31 32.98 -6.89
C ASN A 387 22.58 31.71 -7.74
N ARG A 388 21.57 30.86 -8.02
CA ARG A 388 21.69 29.70 -8.93
C ARG A 388 21.50 30.09 -10.38
N ILE A 389 20.62 31.06 -10.67
CA ILE A 389 20.29 31.45 -12.05
C ILE A 389 21.53 31.93 -12.80
N GLU A 390 22.52 32.50 -12.12
CA GLU A 390 23.77 32.97 -12.74
C GLU A 390 24.73 31.84 -13.18
N TYR A 391 24.57 30.61 -12.69
CA TYR A 391 25.49 29.49 -12.97
C TYR A 391 24.96 28.45 -13.96
N PHE A 392 23.65 28.42 -14.22
CA PHE A 392 23.01 27.60 -15.26
C PHE A 392 22.84 28.43 -16.53
#